data_AF-A0A1V3XT36-F1
#
_entry.id   AF-A0A1V3XT36-F1
#
_cell.length_a   1.000
_cell.length_b   1.000
_cell.length_c   1.000
_cell.angle_alpha   90.00
_cell.angle_beta   90.00
_cell.angle_gamma   90.00
#
_symmetry.space_group_name_H-M   'P 1'
#
loop_
_entity.id
_entity.type
_entity.pdbx_description
1 polymer ?
#
loop_
_entity_poly.entity_id
_entity_poly.type
_entity_poly.pdbx_seq_one_letter_code
_entity_poly.pdbx_strand_id
1 'polypeptide(L)'
;MDAALNRAEQAYEAEREIWLRNTAAARTDAIDDILTQRERDPQRASKRLRYDVNRHHVGVIAWVDSAPEHRDAQSSLNEALTTLAREMRADTTLIHPGGSLVAFGWFSWRSAIGTAGFDTTGVSTRRPTLPDGVRVGIGEPGHGLKGFRCSHIEASNARRVASLAGARAGTLTHYRDVAVAALASCDAEHAASFVHRVLGPLAADDEATYRVATTLSVYLQENRSRLRTAQRLTVHPNTVSYRVDQAEKILGRSIDTDSLDLAVALVLLPTLPGLIRERRAAEP
;
A
#
# COMPACT_ATOMS: atom_id res chain seq x y z
N MET A 1 -14.54 46.26 30.14
CA MET A 1 -14.38 46.14 28.68
C MET A 1 -13.83 44.76 28.33
N ASP A 2 -12.84 44.26 29.07
CA ASP A 2 -12.25 42.91 28.89
C ASP A 2 -13.22 41.72 29.00
N ALA A 3 -14.22 41.77 29.89
CA ALA A 3 -15.19 40.67 30.03
C ALA A 3 -16.15 40.52 28.83
N ALA A 4 -16.37 41.60 28.06
CA ALA A 4 -17.19 41.58 26.86
C ALA A 4 -16.38 41.12 25.63
N LEU A 5 -15.10 41.51 25.58
CA LEU A 5 -14.16 41.05 24.56
C LEU A 5 -13.87 39.55 24.68
N ASN A 6 -13.63 39.06 25.90
CA ASN A 6 -13.39 37.63 26.17
C ASN A 6 -14.62 36.75 25.89
N ARG A 7 -15.84 37.25 26.12
CA ARG A 7 -17.08 36.55 25.72
C ARG A 7 -17.29 36.50 24.20
N ALA A 8 -16.93 37.57 23.48
CA ALA A 8 -17.00 37.59 22.02
C ALA A 8 -15.94 36.68 21.40
N GLU A 9 -14.75 36.61 21.99
CA GLU A 9 -13.65 35.72 21.58
C GLU A 9 -14.01 34.25 21.81
N GLN A 10 -14.53 33.89 23.00
CA GLN A 10 -15.01 32.53 23.30
C GLN A 10 -16.18 32.09 22.41
N ALA A 11 -17.12 33.01 22.11
CA ALA A 11 -18.23 32.72 21.21
C ALA A 11 -17.75 32.48 19.77
N TYR A 12 -16.77 33.27 19.30
CA TYR A 12 -16.16 33.11 17.99
C TYR A 12 -15.34 31.82 17.89
N GLU A 13 -14.58 31.46 18.94
CA GLU A 13 -13.85 30.20 19.02
C GLU A 13 -14.80 28.99 19.00
N ALA A 14 -15.88 29.03 19.77
CA ALA A 14 -16.90 27.97 19.79
C ALA A 14 -17.62 27.83 18.44
N GLU A 15 -18.00 28.93 17.80
CA GLU A 15 -18.63 28.92 16.46
C GLU A 15 -17.66 28.37 15.40
N ARG A 16 -16.38 28.74 15.48
CA ARG A 16 -15.31 28.21 14.63
C ARG A 16 -15.10 26.71 14.84
N GLU A 17 -15.10 26.23 16.08
CA GLU A 17 -15.00 24.80 16.38
C GLU A 17 -16.19 24.00 15.82
N ILE A 18 -17.41 24.51 15.99
CA ILE A 18 -18.62 23.90 15.43
C ILE A 18 -18.54 23.85 13.90
N TRP A 19 -18.13 24.94 13.26
CA TRP A 19 -17.98 24.98 11.81
C TRP A 19 -16.91 24.02 11.28
N LEU A 20 -15.76 23.93 11.96
CA LEU A 20 -14.69 22.98 11.63
C LEU A 20 -15.16 21.53 11.78
N ARG A 21 -15.84 21.20 12.89
CA ARG A 21 -16.41 19.87 13.13
C ARG A 21 -17.47 19.50 12.09
N ASN A 22 -18.37 20.42 11.77
CA ASN A 22 -19.40 20.22 10.74
C ASN A 22 -18.79 20.02 9.35
N THR A 23 -17.75 20.79 9.01
CA THR A 23 -17.04 20.63 7.73
C THR A 23 -16.27 19.31 7.65
N ALA A 24 -15.65 18.88 8.76
CA ALA A 24 -14.96 17.60 8.83
C ALA A 24 -15.95 16.43 8.71
N ALA A 25 -17.07 16.47 9.42
CA ALA A 25 -18.14 15.47 9.34
C ALA A 25 -18.72 15.37 7.91
N ALA A 26 -19.05 16.51 7.29
CA ALA A 26 -19.57 16.54 5.92
C ALA A 26 -18.58 15.94 4.89
N ARG A 27 -17.27 16.08 5.14
CA ARG A 27 -16.21 15.46 4.33
C ARG A 27 -16.14 13.95 4.57
N THR A 28 -16.19 13.50 5.82
CA THR A 28 -16.23 12.07 6.18
C THR A 28 -17.41 11.39 5.47
N ASP A 29 -18.60 11.98 5.56
CA ASP A 29 -19.81 11.45 4.92
C ASP A 29 -19.67 11.40 3.40
N ALA A 30 -19.03 12.41 2.79
CA ALA A 30 -18.81 12.44 1.35
C ALA A 30 -17.82 11.36 0.90
N ILE A 31 -16.75 11.13 1.65
CA ILE A 31 -15.81 10.03 1.36
C ILE A 31 -16.56 8.69 1.46
N ASP A 32 -17.30 8.47 2.54
CA ASP A 32 -18.05 7.23 2.74
C ASP A 32 -19.09 7.01 1.63
N ASP A 33 -19.86 8.04 1.26
CA ASP A 33 -20.84 7.95 0.16
C ASP A 33 -20.18 7.55 -1.17
N ILE A 34 -18.96 8.03 -1.46
CA ILE A 34 -18.22 7.65 -2.68
C ILE A 34 -17.70 6.21 -2.58
N LEU A 35 -17.10 5.84 -1.45
CA LEU A 35 -16.54 4.50 -1.24
C LEU A 35 -17.62 3.41 -1.26
N THR A 36 -18.79 3.71 -0.68
CA THR A 36 -19.99 2.85 -0.66
C THR A 36 -20.85 2.97 -1.91
N GLN A 37 -20.42 3.77 -2.90
CA GLN A 37 -21.13 3.97 -4.19
C GLN A 37 -22.54 4.57 -4.08
N ARG A 38 -22.82 5.27 -2.97
CA ARG A 38 -24.06 6.05 -2.77
C ARG A 38 -24.01 7.40 -3.49
N GLU A 39 -22.82 7.98 -3.64
CA GLU A 39 -22.62 9.22 -4.40
C GLU A 39 -22.58 8.95 -5.91
N ARG A 40 -23.33 9.74 -6.69
CA ARG A 40 -23.44 9.64 -8.15
C ARG A 40 -23.20 10.96 -8.88
N ASP A 41 -23.12 12.07 -8.15
CA ASP A 41 -22.93 13.42 -8.68
C ASP A 41 -21.49 13.90 -8.35
N PRO A 42 -20.59 13.95 -9.35
CA PRO A 42 -19.22 14.43 -9.16
C PRO A 42 -19.14 15.88 -8.67
N GLN A 43 -20.04 16.77 -9.09
CA GLN A 43 -20.04 18.17 -8.68
C GLN A 43 -20.46 18.32 -7.21
N ARG A 44 -21.46 17.56 -6.76
CA ARG A 44 -21.87 17.51 -5.35
C ARG A 44 -20.74 16.94 -4.48
N ALA A 45 -20.12 15.85 -4.91
CA ALA A 45 -18.96 15.26 -4.25
C ALA A 45 -17.81 16.27 -4.12
N SER A 46 -17.45 16.94 -5.22
CA SER A 46 -16.35 17.91 -5.22
C SER A 46 -16.56 19.06 -4.23
N LYS A 47 -17.80 19.56 -4.14
CA LYS A 47 -18.17 20.63 -3.20
C LYS A 47 -18.05 20.18 -1.74
N ARG A 48 -18.58 19.00 -1.39
CA ARG A 48 -18.54 18.45 -0.03
C ARG A 48 -17.11 18.14 0.42
N LEU A 49 -16.28 17.62 -0.50
CA LEU A 49 -14.88 17.29 -0.21
C LEU A 49 -13.97 18.53 -0.18
N ARG A 50 -14.34 19.61 -0.89
CA ARG A 50 -13.46 20.73 -1.28
C ARG A 50 -12.25 20.23 -2.09
N TYR A 51 -12.50 19.25 -2.95
CA TYR A 51 -11.52 18.56 -3.76
C TYR A 51 -12.17 18.15 -5.07
N ASP A 52 -11.58 18.49 -6.21
CA ASP A 52 -12.19 18.23 -7.51
C ASP A 52 -12.06 16.77 -7.91
N VAL A 53 -13.11 15.97 -7.71
CA VAL A 53 -13.11 14.52 -8.04
C VAL A 53 -13.22 14.24 -9.54
N ASN A 54 -13.40 15.26 -10.39
CA ASN A 54 -13.46 15.09 -11.84
C ASN A 54 -12.08 15.20 -12.49
N ARG A 55 -11.06 14.68 -11.82
CA ARG A 55 -9.67 14.67 -12.24
C ARG A 55 -9.12 13.25 -12.25
N HIS A 56 -7.84 13.12 -12.55
CA HIS A 56 -7.11 11.89 -12.26
C HIS A 56 -6.66 11.89 -10.81
N HIS A 57 -6.81 10.74 -10.14
CA HIS A 57 -6.57 10.57 -8.72
C HIS A 57 -5.75 9.33 -8.45
N VAL A 58 -4.84 9.43 -7.49
CA VAL A 58 -4.23 8.27 -6.83
C VAL A 58 -4.56 8.30 -5.36
N GLY A 59 -5.13 7.20 -4.88
CA GLY A 59 -5.36 6.89 -3.48
C GLY A 59 -4.06 6.45 -2.83
N VAL A 60 -3.79 6.99 -1.65
CA VAL A 60 -2.60 6.70 -0.85
C VAL A 60 -3.06 6.49 0.58
N ILE A 61 -2.57 5.45 1.24
CA ILE A 61 -2.87 5.19 2.65
C ILE A 61 -1.56 5.13 3.40
N ALA A 62 -1.40 6.00 4.39
CA ALA A 62 -0.28 5.97 5.32
C ALA A 62 -0.73 5.36 6.65
N TRP A 63 0.11 4.53 7.25
CA TRP A 63 -0.15 3.98 8.58
C TRP A 63 1.15 3.75 9.36
N VAL A 64 0.98 3.58 10.67
CA VAL A 64 1.99 3.06 11.60
C VAL A 64 1.40 1.83 12.31
N ASP A 65 2.23 0.87 12.70
CA ASP A 65 1.75 -0.35 13.37
C ASP A 65 1.43 -0.14 14.85
N SER A 66 2.09 0.83 15.47
CA SER A 66 1.91 1.23 16.86
C SER A 66 2.05 2.74 16.99
N ALA A 67 1.47 3.31 18.05
CA ALA A 67 1.65 4.72 18.34
C ALA A 67 3.14 5.04 18.56
N PRO A 68 3.69 6.10 17.97
CA PRO A 68 5.07 6.51 18.22
C PRO A 68 5.22 6.97 19.68
N GLU A 69 6.30 6.60 20.35
CA GLU A 69 6.56 6.96 21.75
C GLU A 69 6.74 8.47 21.96
N HIS A 70 7.29 9.16 20.96
CA HIS A 70 7.78 10.54 21.09
C HIS A 70 7.10 11.53 20.13
N ARG A 71 6.06 11.10 19.40
CA ARG A 71 5.39 11.93 18.40
C ARG A 71 3.94 11.53 18.21
N ASP A 72 3.09 12.51 17.93
CA ASP A 72 1.73 12.25 17.46
C ASP A 72 1.74 11.46 16.13
N ALA A 73 1.00 10.35 16.10
CA ALA A 73 0.91 9.48 14.93
C ALA A 73 0.31 10.22 13.73
N GLN A 74 -0.79 10.95 13.93
CA GLN A 74 -1.48 11.66 12.84
C GLN A 74 -0.61 12.74 12.20
N SER A 75 0.17 13.44 12.99
CA SER A 75 1.14 14.42 12.50
C SER A 75 2.20 13.77 11.60
N SER A 76 2.71 12.60 11.98
CA SER A 76 3.67 11.82 11.17
C SER A 76 3.05 11.34 9.85
N LEU A 77 1.81 10.86 9.89
CA LEU A 77 1.09 10.39 8.71
C LEU A 77 0.78 11.53 7.73
N ASN A 78 0.35 12.68 8.25
CA ASN A 78 0.12 13.89 7.46
C ASN A 78 1.41 14.40 6.80
N GLU A 79 2.53 14.37 7.52
CA GLU A 79 3.85 14.73 6.99
C GLU A 79 4.27 13.79 5.84
N ALA A 80 4.10 12.48 6.02
CA ALA A 80 4.42 11.49 4.99
C ALA A 80 3.58 11.69 3.72
N LEU A 81 2.26 11.85 3.86
CA LEU A 81 1.36 12.10 2.72
C LEU A 81 1.67 13.42 2.01
N THR A 82 1.99 14.48 2.78
CA THR A 82 2.37 15.77 2.19
C THR A 82 3.70 15.70 1.44
N THR A 83 4.68 14.96 1.97
CA THR A 83 5.96 14.73 1.31
C THR A 83 5.80 13.96 0.01
N LEU A 84 5.02 12.88 0.04
CA LEU A 84 4.71 12.09 -1.14
C LEU A 84 3.95 12.87 -2.20
N ALA A 85 2.95 13.67 -1.81
CA ALA A 85 2.22 14.53 -2.74
C ALA A 85 3.15 15.52 -3.47
N ARG A 86 4.12 16.11 -2.76
CA ARG A 86 5.12 17.01 -3.35
C ARG A 86 6.06 16.28 -4.30
N GLU A 87 6.56 15.12 -3.90
CA GLU A 87 7.49 14.33 -4.72
C GLU A 87 6.81 13.84 -6.01
N MET A 88 5.55 13.42 -5.93
CA MET A 88 4.73 13.06 -7.09
C MET A 88 4.16 14.28 -7.84
N ARG A 89 4.45 15.50 -7.39
CA ARG A 89 4.02 16.77 -8.00
C ARG A 89 2.50 16.82 -8.22
N ALA A 90 1.73 16.45 -7.20
CA ALA A 90 0.27 16.53 -7.22
C ALA A 90 -0.21 17.99 -7.34
N ASP A 91 -1.22 18.23 -8.17
CA ASP A 91 -1.84 19.56 -8.31
C ASP A 91 -2.63 19.93 -7.05
N THR A 92 -3.39 18.97 -6.52
CA THR A 92 -4.14 19.13 -5.28
C THR A 92 -4.16 17.84 -4.48
N THR A 93 -4.30 17.98 -3.18
CA THR A 93 -4.26 16.86 -2.24
C THR A 93 -5.42 16.95 -1.27
N LEU A 94 -6.09 15.82 -1.06
CA LEU A 94 -7.05 15.61 0.02
C LEU A 94 -6.42 14.65 1.03
N ILE A 95 -6.29 15.05 2.29
CA ILE A 95 -5.88 14.18 3.40
C ILE A 95 -7.02 14.09 4.41
N HIS A 96 -7.28 12.88 4.88
CA HIS A 96 -8.35 12.60 5.83
C HIS A 96 -7.90 11.55 6.85
N PRO A 97 -8.09 11.77 8.16
CA PRO A 97 -7.77 10.77 9.18
C PRO A 97 -8.69 9.55 9.03
N GLY A 98 -8.11 8.35 8.98
CA GLY A 98 -8.84 7.07 8.89
C GLY A 98 -8.93 6.32 10.22
N GLY A 99 -8.47 6.95 11.31
CA GLY A 99 -8.27 6.38 12.64
C GLY A 99 -7.10 7.09 13.33
N SER A 100 -6.66 6.62 14.50
CA SER A 100 -5.50 7.21 15.20
C SER A 100 -4.16 6.86 14.54
N LEU A 101 -4.05 5.68 13.93
CA LEU A 101 -2.81 5.14 13.35
C LEU A 101 -2.83 5.08 11.81
N VAL A 102 -3.84 5.66 11.17
CA VAL A 102 -4.06 5.59 9.72
C VAL A 102 -4.54 6.94 9.19
N ALA A 103 -4.03 7.32 8.02
CA ALA A 103 -4.52 8.46 7.26
C ALA A 103 -4.71 8.08 5.78
N PHE A 104 -5.77 8.60 5.18
CA PHE A 104 -6.08 8.46 3.77
C PHE A 104 -5.70 9.72 3.02
N GLY A 105 -5.13 9.54 1.83
CA GLY A 105 -4.73 10.59 0.90
C GLY A 105 -5.31 10.35 -0.49
N TRP A 106 -5.71 11.41 -1.17
CA TRP A 106 -5.98 11.42 -2.60
C TRP A 106 -5.23 12.55 -3.27
N PHE A 107 -4.33 12.21 -4.17
CA PHE A 107 -3.54 13.17 -4.94
C PHE A 107 -4.16 13.33 -6.32
N SER A 108 -4.30 14.56 -6.82
CA SER A 108 -4.98 14.85 -8.09
C SER A 108 -4.08 15.50 -9.13
N TRP A 109 -4.39 15.24 -10.41
CA TRP A 109 -3.74 15.86 -11.57
C TRP A 109 -4.76 16.20 -12.65
N ARG A 110 -4.55 17.32 -13.34
CA ARG A 110 -5.40 17.77 -14.45
C ARG A 110 -5.31 16.88 -15.69
N SER A 111 -4.16 16.24 -15.93
CA SER A 111 -3.94 15.32 -17.03
C SER A 111 -3.72 13.91 -16.53
N ALA A 112 -4.00 12.93 -17.39
CA ALA A 112 -3.64 11.54 -17.12
C ALA A 112 -2.13 11.46 -16.88
N ILE A 113 -1.75 10.84 -15.77
CA ILE A 113 -0.36 10.55 -15.49
C ILE A 113 -0.09 9.16 -16.02
N GLY A 114 0.93 9.03 -16.86
CA GLY A 114 1.39 7.71 -17.26
C GLY A 114 1.82 6.90 -16.04
N THR A 115 1.69 5.58 -16.10
CA THR A 115 2.17 4.66 -15.05
C THR A 115 3.65 4.88 -14.71
N ALA A 116 4.44 5.38 -15.67
CA ALA A 116 5.83 5.79 -15.51
C ALA A 116 6.06 6.99 -14.57
N GLY A 117 5.06 7.86 -14.36
CA GLY A 117 5.17 9.01 -13.45
C GLY A 117 5.13 8.65 -11.96
N PHE A 118 4.67 7.43 -11.64
CA PHE A 118 4.66 6.84 -10.30
C PHE A 118 5.79 5.83 -10.08
N ASP A 119 6.62 5.63 -11.09
CA ASP A 119 7.67 4.64 -11.08
C ASP A 119 8.83 5.16 -10.22
N THR A 120 8.81 4.86 -8.91
CA THR A 120 9.99 4.99 -8.05
C THR A 120 11.16 4.10 -8.53
N THR A 121 10.95 3.27 -9.54
CA THR A 121 11.98 2.50 -10.26
C THR A 121 12.51 3.17 -11.52
N GLY A 122 11.85 4.23 -12.03
CA GLY A 122 12.22 4.91 -13.26
C GLY A 122 12.11 6.44 -13.13
N VAL A 123 13.26 7.13 -13.07
CA VAL A 123 13.44 8.60 -13.11
C VAL A 123 13.50 9.35 -11.76
N SER A 124 13.30 8.71 -10.61
CA SER A 124 13.76 9.26 -9.31
C SER A 124 14.50 8.19 -8.51
N THR A 125 15.83 8.26 -8.54
CA THR A 125 16.78 7.40 -7.78
C THR A 125 16.69 7.56 -6.27
N ARG A 126 15.80 8.41 -5.76
CA ARG A 126 15.65 8.71 -4.35
C ARG A 126 14.30 8.19 -3.86
N ARG A 127 14.33 7.16 -3.02
CA ARG A 127 13.17 6.79 -2.22
C ARG A 127 12.77 8.00 -1.34
N PRO A 128 11.46 8.30 -1.21
CA PRO A 128 10.96 9.29 -0.28
C PRO A 128 11.54 9.03 1.11
N THR A 129 12.07 10.07 1.76
CA THR A 129 12.42 9.99 3.19
C THR A 129 11.14 10.20 3.98
N LEU A 130 10.51 9.11 4.42
CA LEU A 130 9.31 9.16 5.25
C LEU A 130 9.70 9.18 6.74
N PRO A 131 8.84 9.72 7.61
CA PRO A 131 9.02 9.62 9.06
C PRO A 131 9.16 8.16 9.50
N ASP A 132 9.96 7.94 10.55
CA ASP A 132 10.24 6.59 11.06
C ASP A 132 8.97 5.83 11.42
N GLY A 133 8.92 4.55 11.03
CA GLY A 133 7.79 3.66 11.27
C GLY A 133 6.58 3.88 10.36
N VAL A 134 6.54 4.96 9.56
CA VAL A 134 5.45 5.19 8.61
C VAL A 134 5.61 4.28 7.39
N ARG A 135 4.54 3.55 7.09
CA ARG A 135 4.41 2.73 5.89
C ARG A 135 3.29 3.28 5.01
N VAL A 136 3.42 3.10 3.71
CA VAL A 136 2.52 3.68 2.72
C VAL A 136 2.15 2.68 1.63
N GLY A 137 0.86 2.66 1.31
CA GLY A 137 0.24 1.85 0.27
C GLY A 137 -0.34 2.80 -0.80
N ILE A 138 -0.07 2.51 -2.07
CA ILE A 138 -0.39 3.39 -3.19
C ILE A 138 -1.26 2.59 -4.18
N GLY A 139 -2.41 3.15 -4.57
CA GLY A 139 -3.29 2.59 -5.60
C GLY A 139 -2.88 3.00 -7.00
N GLU A 140 -3.67 2.60 -8.01
CA GLU A 140 -3.41 3.00 -9.40
C GLU A 140 -4.15 4.28 -9.80
N PRO A 141 -3.65 5.04 -10.79
CA PRO A 141 -4.34 6.22 -11.29
C PRO A 141 -5.73 5.89 -11.84
N GLY A 142 -6.73 6.64 -11.40
CA GLY A 142 -8.09 6.54 -11.91
C GLY A 142 -8.75 7.91 -12.09
N HIS A 143 -9.78 8.00 -12.94
CA HIS A 143 -10.51 9.25 -13.19
C HIS A 143 -11.89 9.26 -12.54
N GLY A 144 -12.33 10.43 -12.06
CA GLY A 144 -13.71 10.62 -11.60
C GLY A 144 -14.00 9.95 -10.24
N LEU A 145 -15.29 9.86 -9.89
CA LEU A 145 -15.76 9.13 -8.70
C LEU A 145 -15.29 7.67 -8.66
N LYS A 146 -15.35 6.98 -9.82
CA LYS A 146 -14.89 5.59 -9.93
C LYS A 146 -13.38 5.49 -9.64
N GLY A 147 -12.58 6.38 -10.22
CA GLY A 147 -11.14 6.42 -10.00
C GLY A 147 -10.76 6.71 -8.55
N PHE A 148 -11.40 7.72 -7.95
CA PHE A 148 -11.25 8.05 -6.53
C PHE A 148 -11.46 6.83 -5.62
N ARG A 149 -12.53 6.07 -5.87
CA ARG A 149 -12.87 4.86 -5.11
C ARG A 149 -11.93 3.70 -5.41
N CYS A 150 -11.74 3.34 -6.68
CA CYS A 150 -10.92 2.18 -7.08
C CYS A 150 -9.49 2.32 -6.56
N SER A 151 -8.88 3.50 -6.71
CA SER A 151 -7.52 3.74 -6.23
C SER A 151 -7.40 3.65 -4.71
N HIS A 152 -8.42 4.06 -3.95
CA HIS A 152 -8.45 3.87 -2.50
C HIS A 152 -8.55 2.38 -2.10
N ILE A 153 -9.37 1.59 -2.81
CA ILE A 153 -9.49 0.14 -2.57
C ILE A 153 -8.15 -0.55 -2.88
N GLU A 154 -7.50 -0.17 -3.97
CA GLU A 154 -6.17 -0.68 -4.36
C GLU A 154 -5.10 -0.33 -3.32
N ALA A 155 -5.07 0.92 -2.83
CA ALA A 155 -4.19 1.34 -1.75
C ALA A 155 -4.46 0.56 -0.43
N SER A 156 -5.72 0.27 -0.14
CA SER A 156 -6.13 -0.55 1.01
C SER A 156 -5.63 -1.99 0.88
N ASN A 157 -5.71 -2.56 -0.32
CA ASN A 157 -5.14 -3.87 -0.63
C ASN A 157 -3.62 -3.89 -0.52
N ALA A 158 -2.94 -2.85 -1.03
CA ALA A 158 -1.49 -2.70 -0.88
C ALA A 158 -1.08 -2.65 0.61
N ARG A 159 -1.81 -1.87 1.42
CA ARG A 159 -1.63 -1.85 2.88
C ARG A 159 -1.81 -3.23 3.50
N ARG A 160 -2.89 -3.96 3.18
CA ARG A 160 -3.15 -5.30 3.72
C ARG A 160 -2.01 -6.26 3.41
N VAL A 161 -1.54 -6.30 2.16
CA VAL A 161 -0.40 -7.14 1.77
C VAL A 161 0.88 -6.76 2.52
N ALA A 162 1.17 -5.45 2.66
CA ALA A 162 2.31 -4.97 3.42
C ALA A 162 2.21 -5.32 4.92
N SER A 163 1.01 -5.29 5.51
CA SER A 163 0.77 -5.73 6.88
C SER A 163 1.01 -7.24 7.05
N LEU A 164 0.55 -8.07 6.12
CA LEU A 164 0.78 -9.51 6.12
C LEU A 164 2.28 -9.84 6.01
N ALA A 165 2.99 -9.15 5.12
CA ALA A 165 4.43 -9.33 4.95
C ALA A 165 5.28 -8.81 6.12
N GLY A 166 4.74 -7.90 6.94
CA GLY A 166 5.42 -7.39 8.13
C GLY A 166 6.79 -6.78 7.80
N ALA A 167 7.85 -7.25 8.45
CA ALA A 167 9.22 -6.79 8.24
C ALA A 167 9.77 -7.09 6.82
N ARG A 168 9.14 -8.01 6.07
CA ARG A 168 9.50 -8.28 4.67
C ARG A 168 8.95 -7.23 3.70
N ALA A 169 8.02 -6.38 4.13
CA ALA A 169 7.53 -5.26 3.34
C ALA A 169 8.46 -4.05 3.42
N GLY A 170 8.58 -3.32 2.32
CA GLY A 170 9.22 -2.01 2.32
C GLY A 170 8.32 -0.93 2.94
N THR A 171 8.85 0.30 3.01
CA THR A 171 8.10 1.48 3.47
C THR A 171 7.03 1.93 2.47
N LEU A 172 7.21 1.62 1.19
CA LEU A 172 6.29 1.95 0.10
C LEU A 172 5.87 0.66 -0.60
N THR A 173 4.57 0.48 -0.75
CA THR A 173 3.96 -0.66 -1.45
C THR A 173 3.01 -0.15 -2.50
N HIS A 174 3.36 -0.28 -3.78
CA HIS A 174 2.45 0.01 -4.88
C HIS A 174 1.54 -1.18 -5.15
N TYR A 175 0.26 -0.93 -5.38
CA TYR A 175 -0.72 -1.98 -5.66
C TYR A 175 -0.33 -2.82 -6.87
N ARG A 176 0.18 -2.21 -7.96
CA ARG A 176 0.67 -2.97 -9.14
C ARG A 176 1.69 -4.05 -8.81
N ASP A 177 2.55 -3.82 -7.81
CA ASP A 177 3.62 -4.75 -7.44
C ASP A 177 3.08 -5.93 -6.60
N VAL A 178 1.91 -5.76 -6.00
CA VAL A 178 1.32 -6.73 -5.07
C VAL A 178 -0.10 -7.16 -5.46
N ALA A 179 -0.58 -6.82 -6.66
CA ALA A 179 -1.96 -7.08 -7.07
C ALA A 179 -2.31 -8.59 -7.03
N VAL A 180 -1.40 -9.45 -7.48
CA VAL A 180 -1.56 -10.91 -7.41
C VAL A 180 -1.61 -11.37 -5.96
N ALA A 181 -0.70 -10.89 -5.11
CA ALA A 181 -0.71 -11.22 -3.69
C ALA A 181 -2.00 -10.76 -3.02
N ALA A 182 -2.48 -9.55 -3.33
CA ALA A 182 -3.72 -9.01 -2.80
C ALA A 182 -4.93 -9.87 -3.17
N LEU A 183 -5.06 -10.28 -4.43
CA LEU A 183 -6.15 -11.13 -4.89
C LEU A 183 -6.07 -12.53 -4.26
N ALA A 184 -4.89 -13.14 -4.26
CA ALA A 184 -4.72 -14.51 -3.80
C ALA A 184 -4.75 -14.66 -2.27
N SER A 185 -4.57 -13.57 -1.52
CA SER A 185 -4.64 -13.54 -0.04
C SER A 185 -5.99 -13.05 0.51
N CYS A 186 -7.04 -12.95 -0.32
CA CYS A 186 -8.38 -12.63 0.17
C CYS A 186 -8.89 -13.68 1.17
N ASP A 187 -8.50 -14.94 0.98
CA ASP A 187 -8.72 -16.02 1.93
C ASP A 187 -7.37 -16.49 2.47
N ALA A 188 -7.06 -16.10 3.71
CA ALA A 188 -5.74 -16.30 4.29
C ALA A 188 -5.40 -17.78 4.49
N GLU A 189 -6.40 -18.61 4.81
CA GLU A 189 -6.22 -20.03 5.07
C GLU A 189 -5.93 -20.80 3.78
N HIS A 190 -6.72 -20.55 2.73
CA HIS A 190 -6.50 -21.16 1.42
C HIS A 190 -5.18 -20.68 0.81
N ALA A 191 -4.82 -19.41 0.99
CA ALA A 191 -3.54 -18.87 0.53
C ALA A 191 -2.35 -19.56 1.22
N ALA A 192 -2.38 -19.69 2.55
CA ALA A 192 -1.31 -20.36 3.30
C ALA A 192 -1.18 -21.85 2.90
N SER A 193 -2.32 -22.54 2.77
CA SER A 193 -2.36 -23.94 2.34
C SER A 193 -1.83 -24.13 0.92
N PHE A 194 -2.18 -23.22 0.00
CA PHE A 194 -1.66 -23.19 -1.36
C PHE A 194 -0.14 -23.03 -1.39
N VAL A 195 0.41 -22.05 -0.65
CA VAL A 195 1.86 -21.81 -0.58
C VAL A 195 2.59 -23.05 -0.07
N HIS A 196 2.12 -23.66 1.03
CA HIS A 196 2.73 -24.87 1.57
C HIS A 196 2.64 -26.06 0.62
N ARG A 197 1.52 -26.24 -0.08
CA ARG A 197 1.36 -27.32 -1.07
C ARG A 197 2.32 -27.16 -2.25
N VAL A 198 2.51 -25.94 -2.74
CA VAL A 198 3.30 -25.69 -3.97
C VAL A 198 4.80 -25.61 -3.69
N LEU A 199 5.19 -24.96 -2.59
CA LEU A 199 6.60 -24.74 -2.25
C LEU A 199 7.17 -25.82 -1.32
N GLY A 200 6.33 -26.49 -0.53
CA GLY A 200 6.76 -27.50 0.43
C GLY A 200 7.85 -26.95 1.37
N PRO A 201 9.01 -27.61 1.46
CA PRO A 201 10.12 -27.14 2.30
C PRO A 201 10.69 -25.77 1.88
N LEU A 202 10.46 -25.32 0.64
CA LEU A 202 10.89 -23.99 0.18
C LEU A 202 10.09 -22.84 0.83
N ALA A 203 8.99 -23.15 1.53
CA ALA A 203 8.22 -22.21 2.35
C ALA A 203 8.68 -22.13 3.82
N ALA A 204 9.81 -22.76 4.18
CA ALA A 204 10.34 -22.69 5.54
C ALA A 204 10.63 -21.23 5.96
N ASP A 205 10.35 -20.92 7.22
CA ASP A 205 10.52 -19.58 7.79
C ASP A 205 11.96 -19.35 8.28
N ASP A 206 12.93 -19.53 7.39
CA ASP A 206 14.33 -19.26 7.64
C ASP A 206 14.96 -18.42 6.52
N GLU A 207 15.96 -17.62 6.90
CA GLU A 207 16.60 -16.67 6.00
C GLU A 207 17.31 -17.32 4.81
N ALA A 208 17.83 -18.54 4.96
CA ALA A 208 18.54 -19.21 3.87
C ALA A 208 17.55 -19.67 2.80
N THR A 209 16.48 -20.34 3.19
CA THR A 209 15.41 -20.79 2.31
C THR A 209 14.68 -19.61 1.68
N TYR A 210 14.38 -18.57 2.47
CA TYR A 210 13.75 -17.35 1.95
C TYR A 210 14.61 -16.65 0.87
N ARG A 211 15.93 -16.60 1.03
CA ARG A 211 16.84 -16.06 -0.01
C ARG A 211 16.83 -16.89 -1.30
N VAL A 212 16.75 -18.22 -1.19
CA VAL A 212 16.65 -19.13 -2.33
C VAL A 212 15.34 -18.88 -3.07
N ALA A 213 14.21 -18.88 -2.34
CA ALA A 213 12.89 -18.62 -2.91
C ALA A 213 12.78 -17.23 -3.53
N THR A 214 13.34 -16.20 -2.87
CA THR A 214 13.40 -14.83 -3.41
C THR A 214 14.19 -14.78 -4.72
N THR A 215 15.33 -15.49 -4.79
CA THR A 215 16.14 -15.55 -6.01
C THR A 215 15.35 -16.23 -7.15
N LEU A 216 14.65 -17.32 -6.86
CA LEU A 216 13.79 -17.99 -7.83
C LEU A 216 12.63 -17.09 -8.30
N SER A 217 11.96 -16.38 -7.39
CA SER A 217 10.89 -15.43 -7.71
C SER A 217 11.36 -14.36 -8.70
N VAL A 218 12.49 -13.71 -8.42
CA VAL A 218 13.07 -12.70 -9.32
C VAL A 218 13.56 -13.32 -10.63
N TYR A 219 14.09 -14.55 -10.59
CA TYR A 219 14.48 -15.27 -11.80
C TYR A 219 13.31 -15.49 -12.75
N LEU A 220 12.16 -15.93 -12.24
CA LEU A 220 10.95 -16.11 -13.04
C LEU A 220 10.41 -14.76 -13.55
N GLN A 221 10.41 -13.71 -12.73
CA GLN A 221 9.97 -12.36 -13.14
C GLN A 221 10.85 -11.75 -14.25
N GLU A 222 12.14 -12.02 -14.25
CA GLU A 222 13.07 -11.57 -15.30
C GLU A 222 13.11 -12.52 -16.51
N ASN A 223 12.01 -13.25 -16.77
CA ASN A 223 11.90 -14.22 -17.86
C ASN A 223 13.05 -15.23 -17.90
N ARG A 224 13.45 -15.75 -16.72
CA ARG A 224 14.55 -16.71 -16.57
C ARG A 224 15.92 -16.18 -17.03
N SER A 225 16.12 -14.85 -17.02
CA SER A 225 17.40 -14.22 -17.36
C SER A 225 18.33 -14.09 -16.16
N ARG A 226 19.34 -14.96 -16.09
CA ARG A 226 20.35 -14.94 -15.01
C ARG A 226 21.04 -13.58 -14.85
N LEU A 227 21.36 -12.92 -15.96
CA LEU A 227 22.04 -11.62 -15.96
C LEU A 227 21.14 -10.53 -15.34
N ARG A 228 19.88 -10.47 -15.76
CA ARG A 228 18.93 -9.46 -15.26
C ARG A 228 18.58 -9.73 -13.79
N THR A 229 18.41 -10.99 -13.40
CA THR A 229 18.22 -11.39 -12.00
C THR A 229 19.41 -10.99 -11.13
N ALA A 230 20.64 -11.26 -11.60
CA ALA A 230 21.87 -10.90 -10.91
C ALA A 230 21.99 -9.39 -10.70
N GLN A 231 21.69 -8.60 -11.74
CA GLN A 231 21.65 -7.14 -11.65
C GLN A 231 20.59 -6.65 -10.66
N ARG A 232 19.36 -7.19 -10.72
CA ARG A 232 18.25 -6.79 -9.85
C ARG A 232 18.48 -7.15 -8.38
N LEU A 233 19.15 -8.27 -8.10
CA LEU A 233 19.49 -8.72 -6.75
C LEU A 233 20.87 -8.23 -6.27
N THR A 234 21.64 -7.55 -7.12
CA THR A 234 23.03 -7.13 -6.85
C THR A 234 23.92 -8.30 -6.40
N VAL A 235 23.88 -9.40 -7.15
CA VAL A 235 24.70 -10.61 -6.92
C VAL A 235 25.41 -11.04 -8.20
N HIS A 236 26.33 -12.01 -8.12
CA HIS A 236 26.96 -12.60 -9.29
C HIS A 236 26.00 -13.56 -10.04
N PRO A 237 26.01 -13.63 -11.39
CA PRO A 237 25.17 -14.58 -12.15
C PRO A 237 25.33 -16.06 -11.76
N ASN A 238 26.53 -16.47 -11.32
CA ASN A 238 26.76 -17.83 -10.80
C ASN A 238 25.97 -18.10 -9.51
N THR A 239 25.83 -17.09 -8.65
CA THR A 239 25.03 -17.20 -7.42
C THR A 239 23.55 -17.39 -7.75
N VAL A 240 23.05 -16.77 -8.81
CA VAL A 240 21.68 -16.99 -9.30
C VAL A 240 21.52 -18.45 -9.74
N SER A 241 22.43 -18.97 -10.58
CA SER A 241 22.38 -20.36 -11.05
C SER A 241 22.38 -21.34 -9.87
N TYR A 242 23.33 -21.18 -8.95
CA TYR A 242 23.44 -22.01 -7.75
C TYR A 242 22.14 -22.03 -6.92
N ARG A 243 21.52 -20.86 -6.70
CA ARG A 243 20.28 -20.77 -5.91
C ARG A 243 19.07 -21.32 -6.66
N VAL A 244 19.00 -21.19 -7.99
CA VAL A 244 17.94 -21.81 -8.79
C VAL A 244 18.06 -23.33 -8.74
N ASP A 245 19.26 -23.89 -8.92
CA ASP A 245 19.52 -25.32 -8.79
C ASP A 245 19.19 -25.83 -7.38
N GLN A 246 19.50 -25.04 -6.35
CA GLN A 246 19.12 -25.35 -4.97
C GLN A 246 17.60 -25.36 -4.79
N ALA A 247 16.87 -24.43 -5.41
CA ALA A 247 15.42 -24.39 -5.35
C ALA A 247 14.78 -25.63 -6.00
N GLU A 248 15.27 -26.08 -7.16
CA GLU A 248 14.80 -27.32 -7.81
C GLU A 248 15.03 -28.56 -6.94
N LYS A 249 16.20 -28.65 -6.29
CA LYS A 249 16.51 -29.73 -5.35
C LYS A 249 15.54 -29.74 -4.15
N ILE A 250 15.21 -28.57 -3.61
CA ILE A 250 14.26 -28.45 -2.49
C ILE A 250 12.83 -28.79 -2.94
N LEU A 251 12.43 -28.33 -4.12
CA LEU A 251 11.11 -28.60 -4.70
C LEU A 251 10.95 -30.06 -5.14
N GLY A 252 12.06 -30.77 -5.41
CA GLY A 252 12.04 -32.14 -5.92
C GLY A 252 11.53 -32.27 -7.36
N ARG A 253 11.43 -31.15 -8.08
CA ARG A 253 10.90 -31.05 -9.45
C ARG A 253 11.53 -29.89 -10.19
N SER A 254 11.45 -29.92 -11.52
CA SER A 254 11.86 -28.80 -12.36
C SER A 254 10.93 -27.59 -12.17
N ILE A 255 11.50 -26.38 -12.21
CA ILE A 255 10.73 -25.12 -12.15
C ILE A 255 9.84 -24.87 -13.37
N ASP A 256 9.99 -25.65 -14.44
CA ASP A 256 9.17 -25.53 -15.64
C ASP A 256 7.82 -26.27 -15.53
N THR A 257 7.63 -27.09 -14.49
CA THR A 257 6.35 -27.75 -14.19
C THR A 257 5.47 -26.82 -13.34
N ASP A 258 4.19 -26.67 -13.71
CA ASP A 258 3.22 -25.80 -13.02
C ASP A 258 3.73 -24.37 -12.77
N SER A 259 4.35 -23.75 -13.78
CA SER A 259 5.07 -22.49 -13.61
C SER A 259 4.22 -21.33 -13.07
N LEU A 260 2.91 -21.34 -13.32
CA LEU A 260 1.99 -20.33 -12.77
C LEU A 260 1.78 -20.54 -11.26
N ASP A 261 1.46 -21.76 -10.82
CA ASP A 261 1.28 -22.07 -9.41
C ASP A 261 2.53 -21.72 -8.61
N LEU A 262 3.70 -22.11 -9.13
CA LEU A 262 4.99 -21.78 -8.54
C LEU A 262 5.20 -20.27 -8.44
N ALA A 263 4.95 -19.53 -9.51
CA ALA A 263 5.10 -18.06 -9.52
C ALA A 263 4.17 -17.40 -8.49
N VAL A 264 2.90 -17.80 -8.42
CA VAL A 264 1.93 -17.27 -7.45
C VAL A 264 2.35 -17.58 -6.02
N ALA A 265 2.78 -18.82 -5.75
CA ALA A 265 3.20 -19.23 -4.42
C ALA A 265 4.45 -18.45 -3.95
N LEU A 266 5.41 -18.22 -4.85
CA LEU A 266 6.60 -17.41 -4.58
C LEU A 266 6.26 -15.93 -4.34
N VAL A 267 5.27 -15.38 -5.03
CA VAL A 267 4.77 -14.01 -4.81
C VAL A 267 4.08 -13.88 -3.44
N LEU A 268 3.40 -14.93 -2.98
CA LEU A 268 2.73 -14.96 -1.68
C LEU A 268 3.69 -15.24 -0.51
N LEU A 269 4.83 -15.88 -0.75
CA LEU A 269 5.76 -16.28 0.31
C LEU A 269 6.13 -15.17 1.32
N PRO A 270 6.38 -13.90 0.91
CA PRO A 270 6.64 -12.82 1.86
C PRO A 270 5.50 -12.59 2.85
N THR A 271 4.25 -12.83 2.44
CA THR A 271 3.04 -12.65 3.25
C THR A 271 2.72 -13.83 4.16
N LEU A 272 3.35 -14.99 3.95
CA LEU A 272 3.03 -16.24 4.63
C LEU A 272 3.03 -16.14 6.17
N PRO A 273 4.00 -15.47 6.83
CA PRO A 273 3.95 -15.31 8.29
C PRO A 273 2.71 -14.55 8.80
N GLY A 274 2.21 -13.59 8.02
CA GLY A 274 0.94 -12.90 8.30
C GLY A 274 -0.25 -13.84 8.14
N LEU A 275 -0.31 -14.58 7.03
CA LEU A 275 -1.40 -15.50 6.72
C LEU A 275 -1.55 -16.59 7.80
N ILE A 276 -0.44 -17.15 8.28
CA ILE A 276 -0.44 -18.16 9.35
C ILE A 276 -0.95 -17.58 10.67
N ARG A 277 -0.58 -16.33 11.00
CA ARG A 277 -1.06 -15.65 12.22
C ARG A 277 -2.57 -15.40 12.17
N GLU A 278 -3.09 -14.95 11.03
CA GLU A 278 -4.53 -14.75 10.83
C GLU A 278 -5.31 -16.06 10.96
N ARG A 279 -4.82 -17.16 10.36
CA ARG A 279 -5.44 -18.49 10.49
C ARG A 279 -5.58 -18.90 11.96
N ARG A 280 -4.51 -18.77 12.75
CA ARG A 280 -4.53 -19.11 14.19
C ARG A 280 -5.47 -18.24 15.00
N ALA A 281 -5.68 -16.99 14.59
CA ALA A 281 -6.62 -16.09 15.27
C ALA A 281 -8.09 -16.40 14.94
N ALA A 282 -8.35 -17.12 13.84
CA ALA A 282 -9.69 -17.55 13.43
C ALA A 282 -10.09 -18.92 14.00
N GLU A 283 -9.15 -19.68 14.58
CA GLU A 283 -9.41 -20.94 15.30
C GLU A 283 -9.95 -20.61 16.72
N PRO A 284 -11.15 -21.09 17.09
CA PRO A 284 -11.81 -20.79 18.37
C PRO A 284 -11.21 -21.52 19.59
#